data_AF-A0A251UR82-F1
#
_entry.id   AF-A0A251UR82-F1
#
_cell.length_a   1.000
_cell.length_b   1.000
_cell.length_c   1.000
_cell.angle_alpha   90.00
_cell.angle_beta   90.00
_cell.angle_gamma   90.00
#
_symmetry.space_group_name_H-M   'P 1'
#
loop_
_entity.id
_entity.type
_entity.pdbx_description
1 polymer ?
#
loop_
_entity_poly.entity_id
_entity_poly.type
_entity_poly.pdbx_seq_one_letter_code
_entity_poly.pdbx_strand_id
1 'polypeptide(L)' 'MIGEPADPFATPLEILPEWYFFPVFQILRTVPNKLLGVLLMVSVPAGLLTVPF' A
#
# COMPACT_ATOMS: atom_id res chain seq x y z
N MET A 1 -16.46 2.13 -22.87
CA MET A 1 -15.99 1.93 -21.48
C MET A 1 -14.55 2.42 -21.44
N ILE A 2 -14.19 3.20 -20.42
CA ILE A 2 -12.80 3.59 -20.18
C ILE A 2 -12.14 2.40 -19.48
N GLY A 3 -11.03 1.91 -20.02
CA GLY A 3 -10.33 0.70 -19.54
C GLY A 3 -10.77 -0.61 -20.20
N GLU A 4 -9.92 -1.63 -20.07
CA GLU A 4 -10.20 -3.00 -20.49
C GLU A 4 -11.05 -3.72 -19.43
N PRO A 5 -11.90 -4.70 -19.80
CA PRO A 5 -12.57 -5.55 -18.81
C PRO A 5 -11.56 -6.29 -17.93
N ALA A 6 -11.87 -6.48 -16.65
CA ALA A 6 -11.00 -7.20 -15.74
C ALA A 6 -10.89 -8.69 -16.12
N ASP A 7 -9.66 -9.20 -16.21
CA ASP A 7 -9.36 -10.61 -16.43
C ASP A 7 -8.53 -11.16 -15.25
N PRO A 8 -9.05 -12.11 -14.46
CA PRO A 8 -8.32 -12.71 -13.34
C PRO A 8 -7.04 -13.48 -13.71
N PHE A 9 -6.91 -13.90 -14.99
CA PHE A 9 -5.75 -14.65 -15.46
C PHE A 9 -4.70 -13.77 -16.18
N ALA A 10 -4.98 -12.48 -16.37
CA ALA A 10 -4.07 -11.52 -17.00
C ALA A 10 -3.73 -10.37 -16.04
N THR A 11 -2.51 -10.36 -15.52
CA THR A 11 -2.01 -9.29 -14.65
C THR A 11 -1.37 -8.18 -15.50
N PRO A 12 -1.74 -6.90 -15.32
CA PRO A 12 -1.12 -5.80 -16.07
C PRO A 12 0.37 -5.63 -15.69
N LEU A 13 1.16 -5.04 -16.59
CA LEU A 13 2.60 -4.86 -16.40
C LEU A 13 2.94 -3.96 -15.20
N GLU A 14 2.15 -2.91 -15.01
CA GLU A 14 2.26 -1.99 -13.87
C GLU A 14 1.00 -2.05 -13.01
N ILE A 15 1.19 -2.33 -11.72
CA ILE A 15 0.11 -2.28 -10.71
C ILE A 15 0.51 -1.27 -9.66
N LEU A 16 -0.22 -0.15 -9.64
CA LEU A 16 -0.03 0.94 -8.70
C LEU A 16 -1.37 1.29 -8.06
N PRO A 17 -1.38 1.63 -6.77
CA PRO A 17 -2.57 2.16 -6.13
C PRO A 17 -2.74 3.65 -6.47
N GLU A 18 -3.70 4.31 -5.82
CA GLU A 18 -3.81 5.76 -5.86
C GLU A 18 -2.59 6.44 -5.21
N TRP A 19 -2.32 7.67 -5.65
CA TRP A 19 -1.10 8.42 -5.33
C TRP A 19 -0.83 8.59 -3.83
N TYR A 20 -1.88 8.79 -3.02
CA TYR A 20 -1.74 8.96 -1.57
C TYR A 20 -1.35 7.66 -0.85
N PHE A 21 -1.45 6.50 -1.51
CA PHE A 21 -0.98 5.22 -0.99
C PHE A 21 0.46 4.89 -1.39
N PHE A 22 1.12 5.66 -2.25
CA PHE A 22 2.49 5.37 -2.69
C PHE A 22 3.50 5.17 -1.55
N PRO A 23 3.50 5.96 -0.45
CA PRO A 23 4.43 5.73 0.66
C PRO A 23 4.21 4.37 1.35
N VAL A 24 2.94 4.02 1.59
CA VAL A 24 2.55 2.76 2.25
C VAL A 24 2.81 1.56 1.34
N PHE A 25 2.53 1.69 0.05
CA PHE A 25 2.83 0.67 -0.96
C PHE A 25 4.33 0.41 -1.08
N GLN A 26 5.16 1.45 -1.02
CA GLN A 26 6.61 1.30 -1.00
C GLN A 26 7.08 0.52 0.23
N ILE A 27 6.54 0.80 1.42
CA ILE A 27 6.84 0.03 2.64
C ILE A 27 6.47 -1.45 2.44
N LEU A 28 5.26 -1.72 1.95
CA LEU A 28 4.74 -3.08 1.76
C LEU A 28 5.62 -3.92 0.81
N ARG A 29 6.16 -3.35 -0.25
CA ARG A 29 7.01 -4.08 -1.22
C ARG A 29 8.50 -4.11 -0.88
N THR A 30 8.97 -3.23 0.02
CA THR A 30 10.41 -3.10 0.35
C THR A 30 10.78 -3.88 1.60
N VAL A 31 9.87 -3.99 2.58
CA VAL A 31 10.14 -4.70 3.84
C VAL A 31 9.98 -6.21 3.63
N PRO A 32 11.03 -7.04 3.85
CA PRO A 32 10.96 -8.48 3.54
C PRO A 32 10.05 -9.26 4.50
N ASN A 33 9.96 -8.82 5.76
CA ASN A 33 9.08 -9.45 6.74
C ASN A 33 7.67 -8.85 6.65
N LYS A 34 6.69 -9.69 6.29
CA LYS A 34 5.28 -9.27 6.10
C LYS A 34 4.64 -8.71 7.37
N LEU A 35 4.89 -9.31 8.53
CA LEU A 35 4.32 -8.83 9.80
C LEU A 35 4.90 -7.45 10.15
N LEU A 36 6.22 -7.28 10.01
CA LEU A 36 6.85 -5.99 10.23
C LEU A 36 6.33 -4.92 9.26
N GLY A 37 6.16 -5.27 7.99
CA GLY A 37 5.57 -4.38 6.98
C GLY A 37 4.18 -3.88 7.41
N VAL A 38 3.29 -4.79 7.84
CA VAL A 38 1.95 -4.42 8.32
C VAL A 38 2.00 -3.54 9.58
N LEU A 39 2.89 -3.83 10.53
CA LEU A 39 3.05 -3.01 11.73
C LEU A 39 3.50 -1.58 11.39
N LEU A 40 4.41 -1.42 10.42
CA LEU A 40 4.87 -0.10 9.94
C LEU A 40 3.77 0.66 9.18
N MET A 41 2.88 -0.04 8.48
CA MET A 41 1.74 0.62 7.81
C MET A 41 0.76 1.19 8.85
N VAL A 42 0.47 0.45 9.92
CA VAL A 42 -0.45 0.87 10.99
C VAL A 42 0.17 1.92 11.91
N SER A 43 1.50 1.94 12.05
CA SER A 43 2.19 2.91 12.91
C SER A 43 2.02 4.36 12.44
N VAL A 44 1.73 4.60 11.15
CA VAL A 44 1.48 5.95 10.62
C VAL A 44 0.27 6.61 11.29
N PRO A 45 -0.97 6.11 11.15
CA PRO A 45 -2.12 6.71 11.84
C PRO A 45 -2.04 6.55 13.36
N ALA A 46 -1.48 5.46 13.88
CA ALA A 46 -1.34 5.25 15.32
C ALA A 46 -0.40 6.29 15.96
N GLY A 47 0.72 6.62 15.31
CA GLY A 47 1.63 7.67 15.76
C GLY A 47 1.05 9.08 15.59
N LEU A 48 0.28 9.32 14.52
CA LEU A 48 -0.44 10.58 14.36
C LEU A 48 -1.47 10.81 15.48
N LEU A 49 -2.11 9.75 15.96
CA LEU A 49 -3.04 9.83 17.09
C LEU A 49 -2.35 10.31 18.39
N THR A 50 -1.06 10.03 18.56
CA THR A 50 -0.30 10.40 19.76
C THR A 50 0.32 11.80 19.73
N VAL A 51 0.29 12.50 18.59
CA VAL A 51 0.92 13.84 18.42
C VAL A 51 0.49 14.91 19.46
N PRO A 52 -0.79 14.99 19.88
CA PRO A 52 -1.22 16.06 20.79
C PRO A 52 -1.02 15.74 22.29
N PHE A 53 -0.49 14.57 22.64
CA PHE A 53 -0.28 14.13 24.03
C PHE A 53 1.20 14.20 24.40
#